data_AF-A0A926Q4J3-F1
#
_entry.id   AF-A0A926Q4J3-F1
#
_cell.length_a   1.000
_cell.length_b   1.000
_cell.length_c   1.000
_cell.angle_alpha   90.00
_cell.angle_beta   90.00
_cell.angle_gamma   90.00
#
_symmetry.space_group_name_H-M   'P 1'
#
loop_
_entity.id
_entity.type
_entity.pdbx_description
1 polymer ?
#
loop_
_entity_poly.entity_id
_entity_poly.type
_entity_poly.pdbx_seq_one_letter_code
_entity_poly.pdbx_strand_id
1 'polypeptide(L)'
;MKAVQYYSNTGFDRAPHLRKKEGEVFTGKTIYLWKGKIFTDHKGSPFVPFTGKESALSDRLFFLGCEGHSEILCTDLSHLEDGILGHFTGKGSFYDLREIAHRLSRKDAA
;
A
#
# COMPACT_ATOMS: atom_id res chain seq x y z
N MET A 1 -0.15 -2.16 -35.98
CA MET A 1 0.23 -1.18 -34.93
C MET A 1 1.13 -1.89 -33.94
N LYS A 2 2.37 -1.43 -33.69
CA LYS A 2 3.25 -1.99 -32.66
C LYS A 2 2.83 -1.43 -31.31
N ALA A 3 2.56 -2.29 -30.33
CA ALA A 3 2.23 -1.88 -28.98
C ALA A 3 3.45 -1.19 -28.36
N VAL A 4 3.28 0.06 -27.91
CA VAL A 4 4.27 0.78 -27.13
C VAL A 4 4.30 0.13 -25.75
N GLN A 5 5.40 -0.56 -25.45
CA GLN A 5 5.62 -1.19 -24.16
C GLN A 5 6.07 -0.11 -23.17
N TYR A 6 5.12 0.43 -22.40
CA TYR A 6 5.44 1.33 -21.30
C TYR A 6 6.16 0.52 -20.22
N TYR A 7 7.47 0.71 -20.09
CA TYR A 7 8.19 0.26 -18.90
C TYR A 7 7.64 1.04 -17.71
N SER A 8 6.74 0.40 -16.98
CA SER A 8 6.29 0.84 -15.68
C SER A 8 7.51 1.05 -14.78
N ASN A 9 7.78 2.30 -14.36
CA ASN A 9 8.75 2.57 -13.29
C ASN A 9 8.26 2.06 -11.93
N THR A 10 6.97 1.70 -11.81
CA THR A 10 6.36 1.10 -10.62
C THR A 10 6.56 -0.41 -10.61
N GLY A 11 6.68 -1.01 -9.42
CA GLY A 11 6.87 -2.46 -9.24
C GLY A 11 5.68 -3.33 -9.68
N PHE A 12 4.55 -2.73 -10.08
CA PHE A 12 3.28 -3.39 -10.40
C PHE A 12 2.54 -2.69 -11.56
N ASP A 13 1.56 -3.37 -12.16
CA ASP A 13 0.66 -2.81 -13.18
C ASP A 13 -0.45 -1.99 -12.51
N ARG A 14 -0.62 -0.72 -12.87
CA ARG A 14 -1.67 0.15 -12.29
C ARG A 14 -3.10 -0.29 -12.60
N ALA A 15 -3.29 -1.17 -13.59
CA ALA A 15 -4.52 -1.85 -13.93
C ALA A 15 -5.80 -0.99 -13.81
N PRO A 16 -5.88 0.19 -14.47
CA PRO A 16 -6.98 1.14 -14.26
C PRO A 16 -8.36 0.56 -14.63
N HIS A 17 -8.40 -0.46 -15.48
CA HIS A 17 -9.61 -1.18 -15.88
C HIS A 17 -10.25 -1.98 -14.73
N LEU A 18 -9.49 -2.33 -13.68
CA LEU A 18 -10.00 -3.06 -12.52
C LEU A 18 -10.69 -2.15 -11.48
N ARG A 19 -10.51 -0.82 -11.56
CA ARG A 19 -11.06 0.15 -10.60
C ARG A 19 -12.59 0.27 -10.60
N LYS A 20 -13.27 -0.32 -11.59
CA LYS A 20 -14.73 -0.26 -11.74
C LYS A 20 -15.47 -1.38 -11.01
N LYS A 21 -14.74 -2.30 -10.38
CA LYS A 21 -15.33 -3.43 -9.66
C LYS A 21 -15.73 -3.00 -8.25
N GLU A 22 -17.03 -2.87 -8.01
CA GLU A 22 -17.58 -2.68 -6.66
C GLU A 22 -17.85 -4.04 -6.01
N GLY A 23 -17.53 -4.18 -4.72
CA GLY A 23 -17.94 -5.33 -3.90
C GLY A 23 -17.07 -6.58 -3.95
N GLU A 24 -15.91 -6.57 -4.61
CA GLU A 24 -14.95 -7.69 -4.52
C GLU A 24 -14.13 -7.62 -3.20
N VAL A 25 -13.86 -8.80 -2.62
CA VAL A 25 -12.99 -8.92 -1.45
C VAL A 25 -11.54 -8.80 -1.91
N PHE A 26 -10.87 -7.75 -1.47
CA PHE A 26 -9.48 -7.52 -1.83
C PHE A 26 -8.56 -8.58 -1.23
N THR A 27 -7.71 -9.17 -2.06
CA THR A 27 -6.70 -10.14 -1.64
C THR A 27 -5.33 -9.71 -2.16
N GLY A 28 -4.49 -9.22 -1.27
CA GLY A 28 -3.20 -8.68 -1.71
C GLY A 28 -2.39 -8.00 -0.63
N LYS A 29 -1.64 -6.98 -1.03
CA LYS A 29 -0.77 -6.19 -0.16
C LYS A 29 -1.35 -4.78 -0.02
N THR A 30 -1.05 -4.13 1.10
CA THR A 30 -1.37 -2.72 1.31
C THR A 30 -0.17 -1.97 1.88
N ILE A 31 -0.14 -0.67 1.63
CA ILE A 31 0.73 0.30 2.28
C ILE A 31 -0.11 1.10 3.26
N TYR A 32 0.31 1.19 4.52
CA TYR A 32 -0.35 2.05 5.51
C TYR A 32 0.32 3.41 5.58
N LEU A 33 -0.45 4.47 5.37
CA LEU A 33 -0.02 5.85 5.56
C LEU A 33 -0.69 6.44 6.79
N TRP A 34 0.07 7.18 7.59
CA TRP A 34 -0.44 7.87 8.77
C TRP A 34 0.31 9.16 9.01
N LYS A 35 -0.35 10.31 8.80
CA LYS A 35 0.17 11.66 9.11
C LYS A 35 1.58 11.92 8.53
N GLY A 36 1.78 11.57 7.26
CA GLY A 36 3.08 11.75 6.56
C GLY A 36 4.10 10.63 6.80
N LYS A 37 3.72 9.60 7.57
CA LYS A 37 4.52 8.40 7.82
C LYS A 37 3.98 7.21 7.05
N ILE A 38 4.85 6.22 6.86
CA ILE A 38 4.54 4.95 6.22
C ILE A 38 4.96 3.82 7.14
N PHE A 39 4.08 2.81 7.25
CA PHE A 39 4.38 1.62 8.01
C PHE A 39 5.36 0.72 7.24
N THR A 40 6.35 0.18 7.95
CA THR A 40 7.16 -0.93 7.45
C THR A 40 7.14 -2.08 8.45
N ASP A 41 7.09 -3.31 7.95
CA ASP A 41 7.20 -4.50 8.79
C ASP A 41 8.61 -4.68 9.38
N HIS A 42 8.80 -5.72 10.19
CA HIS A 42 10.09 -6.10 10.79
C HIS A 42 11.17 -6.47 9.76
N LYS A 43 10.81 -6.71 8.50
CA LYS A 43 11.73 -6.97 7.39
C LYS A 43 12.08 -5.69 6.62
N GLY A 44 11.50 -4.55 7.01
CA GLY A 44 11.67 -3.26 6.34
C GLY A 44 10.81 -3.09 5.09
N SER A 45 9.83 -3.96 4.85
CA SER A 45 8.94 -3.86 3.69
C SER A 45 7.76 -2.93 3.99
N PRO A 46 7.45 -1.95 3.11
CA PRO A 46 6.22 -1.15 3.22
C PRO A 46 4.99 -1.87 2.67
N PHE A 47 5.18 -2.93 1.88
CA PHE A 47 4.11 -3.74 1.32
C PHE A 47 3.81 -4.90 2.26
N VAL A 48 2.71 -4.78 3.00
CA VAL A 48 2.31 -5.76 4.01
C VAL A 48 1.00 -6.43 3.62
N PRO A 49 0.73 -7.67 4.08
CA PRO A 49 -0.51 -8.37 3.72
C PRO A 49 -1.74 -7.56 4.13
N PHE A 50 -2.69 -7.41 3.19
CA PHE A 50 -4.00 -6.86 3.48
C PHE A 50 -4.87 -7.97 4.08
N THR A 51 -5.37 -7.77 5.31
CA THR A 51 -6.17 -8.81 6.00
C THR A 51 -7.66 -8.53 5.97
N GLY A 52 -8.07 -7.37 5.44
CA GLY A 52 -9.46 -6.93 5.46
C GLY A 52 -9.97 -6.51 6.84
N LYS A 53 -9.17 -6.66 7.92
CA LYS A 53 -9.50 -6.08 9.23
C LYS A 53 -9.31 -4.57 9.22
N GLU A 54 -8.47 -4.08 8.33
CA GLU A 54 -8.08 -2.68 8.24
C GLU A 54 -9.11 -1.83 7.49
N SER A 55 -10.00 -2.46 6.70
CA SER A 55 -11.19 -1.78 6.19
C SER A 55 -12.21 -1.44 7.30
N ALA A 56 -12.09 -2.05 8.49
CA ALA A 56 -12.82 -1.61 9.68
C ALA A 56 -12.20 -0.38 10.35
N LEU A 57 -10.92 -0.07 10.03
CA LEU A 57 -10.20 1.07 10.59
C LEU A 57 -10.31 2.31 9.69
N SER A 58 -10.39 2.13 8.38
CA SER A 58 -10.45 3.22 7.41
C SER A 58 -11.22 2.80 6.16
N ASP A 59 -12.09 3.71 5.70
CA ASP A 59 -12.75 3.64 4.39
C ASP A 59 -11.89 4.23 3.26
N ARG A 60 -10.73 4.84 3.59
CA ARG A 60 -9.82 5.48 2.64
C ARG A 60 -8.83 4.49 2.06
N LEU A 61 -9.37 3.61 1.23
CA LEU A 61 -8.64 2.59 0.48
C LEU A 61 -8.45 3.03 -0.96
N PHE A 62 -7.21 3.04 -1.41
CA PHE A 62 -6.84 3.41 -2.78
C PHE A 62 -6.24 2.21 -3.50
N PHE A 63 -6.84 1.82 -4.62
CA PHE A 63 -6.26 0.81 -5.50
C PHE A 63 -5.08 1.40 -6.29
N LEU A 64 -3.87 0.87 -6.05
CA LEU A 64 -2.66 1.30 -6.74
C LEU A 64 -2.44 0.50 -8.02
N GLY A 65 -2.72 -0.80 -7.99
CA GLY A 65 -2.49 -1.72 -9.11
C GLY A 65 -2.44 -3.19 -8.69
N CYS A 66 -1.83 -4.03 -9.51
CA CYS A 66 -1.66 -5.46 -9.27
C CYS A 66 -0.24 -5.95 -9.63
N GLU A 67 0.26 -6.86 -8.81
CA GLU A 67 1.41 -7.72 -9.10
C GLU A 67 0.89 -9.13 -9.44
N GLY A 68 0.72 -9.42 -10.73
CA GLY A 68 0.03 -10.63 -11.18
C GLY A 68 -1.44 -10.60 -10.78
N HIS A 69 -1.86 -11.56 -9.95
CA HIS A 69 -3.22 -11.62 -9.37
C HIS A 69 -3.33 -10.96 -7.99
N SER A 70 -2.21 -10.45 -7.44
CA SER A 70 -2.19 -9.83 -6.11
C SER A 70 -2.43 -8.33 -6.22
N GLU A 71 -3.47 -7.85 -5.57
CA GLU A 71 -3.81 -6.42 -5.57
C GLU A 71 -2.87 -5.64 -4.64
N ILE A 72 -2.55 -4.42 -5.03
CA ILE A 72 -1.74 -3.49 -4.25
C ILE A 72 -2.61 -2.29 -3.89
N LEU A 73 -2.81 -2.10 -2.60
CA LEU A 73 -3.61 -1.03 -2.03
C LEU A 73 -2.76 -0.02 -1.27
N CYS A 74 -3.34 1.15 -1.04
CA CYS A 74 -2.90 2.09 -0.02
C CYS A 74 -4.06 2.35 0.93
N THR A 75 -3.83 2.21 2.22
CA THR A 75 -4.79 2.52 3.28
C THR A 75 -4.34 3.80 3.98
N ASP A 76 -5.09 4.88 3.81
CA ASP A 76 -4.85 6.14 4.51
C ASP A 76 -5.51 6.14 5.90
N LEU A 77 -4.69 6.14 6.93
CA LEU A 77 -5.08 6.20 8.33
C LEU A 77 -4.94 7.61 8.91
N SER A 78 -4.57 8.61 8.12
CA SER A 78 -4.19 9.95 8.62
C SER A 78 -5.31 10.71 9.32
N HIS A 79 -6.57 10.30 9.12
CA HIS A 79 -7.73 10.86 9.81
C HIS A 79 -7.96 10.27 11.21
N LEU A 80 -7.25 9.20 11.57
CA LEU A 80 -7.39 8.51 12.84
C LEU A 80 -6.48 9.11 13.91
N GLU A 81 -6.91 8.97 15.15
CA GLU A 81 -6.13 9.35 16.33
C GLU A 81 -4.92 8.44 16.53
N ASP A 82 -3.95 8.93 17.31
CA ASP A 82 -2.67 8.26 17.56
C ASP A 82 -2.85 6.87 18.20
N GLY A 83 -3.97 6.61 18.86
CA GLY A 83 -4.32 5.30 19.42
C GLY A 83 -4.35 4.16 18.40
N ILE A 84 -4.52 4.46 17.10
CA ILE A 84 -4.52 3.45 16.04
C ILE A 84 -3.20 2.67 15.97
N LEU A 85 -2.08 3.29 16.37
CA LEU A 85 -0.76 2.67 16.35
C LEU A 85 -0.71 1.40 17.21
N GLY A 86 -1.57 1.30 18.24
CA GLY A 86 -1.70 0.10 19.07
C GLY A 86 -2.04 -1.16 18.26
N HIS A 87 -2.76 -1.05 17.14
CA HIS A 87 -3.09 -2.17 16.25
C HIS A 87 -1.88 -2.71 15.48
N PHE A 88 -0.81 -1.91 15.40
CA PHE A 88 0.42 -2.18 14.65
C PHE A 88 1.61 -2.56 15.55
N THR A 89 1.47 -2.39 16.87
CA THR A 89 2.49 -2.75 17.85
C THR A 89 2.98 -4.20 17.66
N GLY A 90 4.30 -4.38 17.58
CA GLY A 90 4.94 -5.69 17.39
C GLY A 90 4.92 -6.22 15.95
N LYS A 91 4.25 -5.54 15.01
CA LYS A 91 4.23 -5.93 13.58
C LYS A 91 5.26 -5.16 12.74
N GLY A 92 5.66 -3.98 13.20
CA GLY A 92 6.52 -3.06 12.47
C GLY A 92 6.54 -1.67 13.11
N SER A 93 6.86 -0.64 12.33
CA SER A 93 6.93 0.74 12.81
C SER A 93 6.57 1.74 11.70
N PHE A 94 6.09 2.91 12.10
CA PHE A 94 5.84 4.04 11.19
C PHE A 94 7.06 4.94 11.11
N TYR A 95 7.55 5.17 9.90
CA TYR A 95 8.69 6.04 9.61
C TYR A 95 8.28 7.22 8.75
N ASP A 96 8.97 8.35 8.88
CA ASP A 96 8.75 9.49 7.99
C ASP A 96 9.04 9.09 6.54
N LEU A 97 8.12 9.46 5.63
CA LEU A 97 8.13 8.99 4.25
C LEU A 97 9.43 9.37 3.52
N ARG A 98 9.96 10.56 3.82
CA ARG A 98 11.24 11.03 3.26
C ARG A 98 12.41 10.15 3.68
N GLU A 99 12.44 9.69 4.93
CA GLU A 99 13.56 8.88 5.43
C GLU A 99 13.56 7.48 4.80
N ILE A 100 12.38 6.86 4.69
CA ILE A 100 12.29 5.51 4.17
C ILE A 100 12.50 5.47 2.65
N ALA A 101 12.06 6.50 1.91
CA ALA A 101 12.14 6.51 0.45
C ALA A 101 13.56 6.34 -0.08
N HIS A 102 14.56 6.83 0.67
CA HIS A 102 15.99 6.67 0.34
C HIS A 102 16.56 5.28 0.69
N ARG A 103 15.85 4.48 1.49
CA ARG A 103 16.26 3.13 1.90
C ARG A 103 15.59 2.04 1.07
N LEU A 104 14.48 2.38 0.41
CA LEU A 104 13.73 1.47 -0.45
C LEU A 104 14.42 1.28 -1.80
N SER A 105 14.12 0.15 -2.45
CA SER A 105 14.49 -0.02 -3.85
C SER A 105 13.80 1.04 -4.70
N ARG A 106 14.38 1.38 -5.86
CA ARG A 106 13.76 2.34 -6.79
C ARG A 106 12.33 1.97 -7.16
N LYS A 107 12.01 0.67 -7.22
CA LYS A 107 10.67 0.17 -7.58
C LYS A 107 9.66 0.33 -6.43
N ASP A 108 10.13 0.16 -5.19
CA ASP A 108 9.28 0.26 -3.99
C ASP A 108 9.06 1.72 -3.56
N ALA A 109 10.03 2.59 -3.86
CA ALA A 109 9.93 4.02 -3.62
C ALA A 109 8.99 4.75 -4.62
N ALA A 110 8.67 4.13 -5.76
CA ALA A 110 7.89 4.70 -6.87
C ALA A 110 6.41 4.29 -6.82
#